data_AF-A0A971WGR4-F1
#
_entry.id   AF-A0A971WGR4-F1
#
_cell.length_a   1.000
_cell.length_b   1.000
_cell.length_c   1.000
_cell.angle_alpha   90.00
_cell.angle_beta   90.00
_cell.angle_gamma   90.00
#
_symmetry.space_group_name_H-M   'P 1'
#
loop_
_entity.id
_entity.type
_entity.pdbx_description
1 polymer ?
#
loop_
_entity_poly.entity_id
_entity_poly.type
_entity_poly.pdbx_seq_one_letter_code
_entity_poly.pdbx_strand_id
1 'polypeptide(L)'
;MEEFLKQHPEEDFSHILFVMESTGVYHLRIALFLAKDLSYQVSVVNPLVIKKYAEMLLKRAKTDKVDARLIAQYGYHNSPPPFLVRDEESYELDQLLKGIEDFIPL
;
A
#
# COMPACT_ATOMS: atom_id res chain seq x y z
N MET A 1 -8.62 -6.76 7.09
CA MET A 1 -9.20 -5.53 6.50
C MET A 1 -10.71 -5.66 6.36
N GLU A 2 -11.22 -6.64 5.61
CA GLU A 2 -12.66 -6.90 5.54
C GLU A 2 -13.32 -7.05 6.92
N GLU A 3 -12.69 -7.80 7.83
CA GLU A 3 -13.20 -7.98 9.20
C GLU A 3 -13.13 -6.70 10.05
N PHE A 4 -12.17 -5.82 9.78
CA PHE A 4 -12.09 -4.49 10.41
C PHE A 4 -13.23 -3.59 9.93
N LEU A 5 -13.51 -3.57 8.63
CA LEU A 5 -14.62 -2.78 8.08
C LEU A 5 -15.99 -3.35 8.51
N LYS A 6 -16.12 -4.67 8.63
CA LYS A 6 -17.34 -5.31 9.18
C LYS A 6 -17.59 -4.97 10.65
N GLN A 7 -16.55 -4.68 11.42
CA GLN A 7 -16.67 -4.22 12.81
C GLN A 7 -17.07 -2.73 12.91
N HIS A 8 -16.92 -1.96 11.83
CA HIS A 8 -17.22 -0.52 11.75
C HIS A 8 -18.08 -0.18 10.51
N PRO A 9 -19.29 -0.77 10.35
CA PRO A 9 -20.10 -0.59 9.14
C PRO A 9 -20.75 0.81 9.03
N GLU A 10 -20.86 1.53 10.14
CA GLU A 10 -21.47 2.86 10.23
C GLU A 10 -20.46 4.00 9.94
N GLU A 11 -19.16 3.69 9.83
CA GLU A 11 -18.11 4.69 9.65
C GLU A 11 -17.81 4.89 8.15
N ASP A 12 -18.04 6.11 7.66
CA ASP A 12 -17.61 6.52 6.34
C ASP A 12 -16.12 6.91 6.36
N PHE A 13 -15.31 6.16 5.62
CA PHE A 13 -13.88 6.39 5.47
C PHE A 13 -13.51 7.07 4.15
N SER A 14 -14.48 7.63 3.43
CA SER A 14 -14.28 8.33 2.14
C SER A 14 -13.26 9.49 2.20
N HIS A 15 -13.13 10.12 3.38
CA HIS A 15 -12.18 11.21 3.64
C HIS A 15 -10.81 10.74 4.15
N ILE A 16 -10.61 9.43 4.32
CA ILE A 16 -9.35 8.86 4.81
C ILE A 16 -8.50 8.39 3.63
N LEU A 17 -7.23 8.79 3.64
CA LEU A 17 -6.22 8.24 2.74
C LEU A 17 -5.63 6.95 3.34
N PHE A 18 -5.88 5.82 2.68
CA PHE A 18 -5.23 4.55 2.99
C PHE A 18 -3.87 4.48 2.32
N VAL A 19 -2.80 4.32 3.10
CA VAL A 19 -1.43 4.22 2.57
C VAL A 19 -0.84 2.85 2.90
N MET A 20 -0.27 2.20 1.90
CA MET A 20 0.39 0.90 2.06
C MET A 20 1.66 0.84 1.23
N GLU A 21 2.61 -0.04 1.60
CA GLU A 21 3.79 -0.28 0.75
C GLU A 21 3.55 -1.44 -0.23
N SER A 22 4.21 -1.39 -1.40
CA SER A 22 4.08 -2.43 -2.43
C SER A 22 4.89 -3.70 -2.12
N THR A 23 4.65 -4.35 -0.99
CA THR A 23 5.28 -5.64 -0.65
C THR A 23 4.47 -6.84 -1.13
N GLY A 24 5.12 -7.70 -1.90
CA GLY A 24 4.56 -8.97 -2.38
C GLY A 24 3.23 -8.81 -3.13
N VAL A 25 2.43 -9.86 -3.15
CA VAL A 25 1.13 -9.92 -3.85
C VAL A 25 -0.06 -9.45 -3.00
N TYR A 26 0.13 -9.26 -1.69
CA TYR A 26 -0.95 -8.97 -0.76
C TYR A 26 -1.47 -7.52 -0.85
N HIS A 27 -0.58 -6.55 -1.08
CA HIS A 27 -0.97 -5.14 -1.14
C HIS A 27 -1.98 -4.86 -2.27
N LEU A 28 -1.84 -5.54 -3.41
CA LEU A 28 -2.65 -5.27 -4.59
C LEU A 28 -4.13 -5.64 -4.40
N ARG A 29 -4.41 -6.81 -3.81
CA ARG A 29 -5.80 -7.22 -3.52
C ARG A 29 -6.49 -6.24 -2.59
N ILE A 30 -5.78 -5.76 -1.56
CA ILE A 30 -6.31 -4.79 -0.60
C ILE A 30 -6.51 -3.42 -1.26
N ALA A 31 -5.55 -2.97 -2.06
CA ALA A 31 -5.64 -1.70 -2.78
C ALA A 31 -6.81 -1.68 -3.76
N LEU A 32 -7.01 -2.78 -4.51
CA LEU A 32 -8.14 -2.94 -5.42
C LEU A 32 -9.47 -2.94 -4.68
N PHE A 33 -9.61 -3.73 -3.61
CA PHE A 33 -10.85 -3.76 -2.83
C PHE A 33 -11.21 -2.37 -2.26
N LEU A 34 -10.24 -1.67 -1.65
CA LEU A 34 -10.48 -0.33 -1.10
C LEU A 34 -10.80 0.71 -2.18
N ALA A 35 -10.09 0.71 -3.31
CA ALA A 35 -10.25 1.72 -4.36
C ALA A 35 -11.42 1.44 -5.32
N LYS A 36 -11.62 0.18 -5.73
CA LYS A 36 -12.61 -0.22 -6.73
C LYS A 36 -13.97 -0.52 -6.09
N ASP A 37 -13.99 -1.34 -5.04
CA ASP A 37 -15.25 -1.82 -4.46
C ASP A 37 -15.83 -0.83 -3.45
N LEU A 38 -14.96 -0.13 -2.70
CA LEU A 38 -15.36 0.83 -1.67
C LEU A 38 -15.17 2.30 -2.08
N SER A 39 -14.53 2.58 -3.22
CA SER A 39 -14.27 3.95 -3.70
C SER A 39 -13.49 4.84 -2.73
N TYR A 40 -12.64 4.27 -1.88
CA TYR A 40 -11.80 5.00 -0.94
C TYR A 40 -10.49 5.48 -1.56
N GLN A 41 -9.90 6.52 -0.96
CA GLN A 41 -8.60 7.04 -1.39
C GLN A 41 -7.49 6.09 -0.95
N VAL A 42 -6.70 5.61 -1.91
CA VAL A 42 -5.60 4.68 -1.64
C VAL A 42 -4.32 5.22 -2.27
N SER A 43 -3.19 5.05 -1.60
CA SER A 43 -1.84 5.24 -2.16
C SER A 43 -0.97 4.02 -1.87
N VAL A 44 -0.37 3.49 -2.93
CA VAL A 44 0.62 2.40 -2.84
C VAL A 44 2.01 2.99 -3.04
N VAL A 45 2.86 2.87 -2.03
CA VAL A 45 4.18 3.49 -1.98
C VAL A 45 5.27 2.44 -2.16
N ASN A 46 6.33 2.78 -2.89
CA ASN A 46 7.48 1.90 -3.07
C ASN A 46 8.18 1.62 -1.71
N PRO A 47 8.46 0.36 -1.33
CA PRO A 47 9.17 0.00 -0.10
C PRO A 47 10.52 0.72 0.09
N LEU A 48 11.23 1.03 -1.00
CA LEU A 48 12.48 1.80 -0.94
C LEU A 48 12.25 3.22 -0.41
N VAL A 49 11.12 3.84 -0.75
CA VAL A 49 10.76 5.18 -0.29
C VAL A 49 10.45 5.14 1.21
N ILE A 50 9.65 4.18 1.65
CA ILE A 50 9.33 3.97 3.08
C ILE A 50 10.60 3.68 3.88
N LYS A 51 11.51 2.84 3.34
CA LYS A 51 12.81 2.55 3.96
C LYS A 51 13.66 3.81 4.14
N LYS A 52 13.82 4.62 3.08
CA LYS A 52 14.57 5.89 3.17
C LYS A 52 13.93 6.85 4.16
N TYR A 53 12.60 6.91 4.21
CA TYR A 53 11.89 7.72 5.19
C TYR A 53 12.13 7.23 6.63
N ALA A 54 12.16 5.91 6.86
CA ALA A 54 12.52 5.33 8.16
C ALA A 54 13.93 5.73 8.62
N GLU A 55 14.90 5.66 7.69
CA GLU A 55 16.30 6.02 7.91
C GLU A 55 16.45 7.50 8.26
N MET A 56 15.73 8.39 7.55
CA MET A 56 15.69 9.83 7.87
C MET A 56 15.16 10.11 9.28
N LEU A 57 14.22 9.29 9.78
CA LEU A 57 13.68 9.40 11.13
C LEU A 57 14.49 8.63 12.19
N LEU A 58 15.62 8.04 11.83
CA LEU A 58 16.49 7.25 12.73
C LEU A 58 15.76 6.10 13.46
N LYS A 59 14.70 5.55 12.88
CA LYS A 59 13.95 4.43 13.48
C LYS A 59 14.65 3.10 13.22
N ARG A 60 14.96 2.36 14.30
CA ARG A 60 15.69 1.07 14.23
C ARG A 60 14.82 -0.16 14.50
N ALA A 61 13.70 -0.01 15.20
CA ALA A 61 12.80 -1.11 15.54
C ALA A 61 11.83 -1.38 14.38
N LYS A 62 11.83 -2.61 13.86
CA LYS A 62 10.91 -3.07 12.82
C LYS A 62 9.93 -4.05 13.43
N THR A 63 8.73 -3.55 13.70
CA THR A 63 7.57 -4.36 14.07
C THR A 63 6.42 -3.88 13.20
N ASP A 64 5.46 -4.76 12.89
CA ASP A 64 4.33 -4.41 12.01
C ASP A 64 3.61 -3.12 12.46
N LYS A 65 3.48 -2.91 13.77
CA LYS A 65 2.89 -1.69 14.35
C LYS A 65 3.72 -0.43 14.08
N VAL A 66 5.04 -0.53 14.17
CA VAL A 66 5.95 0.60 13.93
C VAL A 66 5.98 0.93 12.45
N ASP A 67 5.99 -0.08 11.57
CA ASP A 67 5.99 0.10 10.12
C ASP A 67 4.66 0.70 9.63
N ALA A 68 3.52 0.19 10.12
CA ALA A 68 2.20 0.78 9.80
C ALA A 68 2.12 2.27 10.22
N ARG A 69 2.63 2.60 11.42
CA ARG A 69 2.68 4.00 11.88
C ARG A 69 3.62 4.85 11.03
N LEU A 70 4.75 4.30 10.59
CA LEU A 70 5.69 4.99 9.71
C LEU A 70 5.05 5.30 8.35
N ILE A 71 4.36 4.32 7.75
CA ILE A 71 3.68 4.47 6.46
C ILE A 71 2.57 5.53 6.56
N ALA A 72 1.75 5.48 7.61
CA ALA A 72 0.72 6.50 7.85
C ALA A 72 1.35 7.90 8.03
N GLN A 73 2.44 7.99 8.79
CA GLN A 73 3.19 9.24 8.97
C GLN A 73 3.77 9.76 7.65
N TYR A 74 4.26 8.87 6.78
CA TYR A 74 4.72 9.23 5.45
C TYR A 74 3.57 9.81 4.60
N GLY A 75 2.43 9.13 4.59
CA GLY A 75 1.21 9.57 3.91
C GLY A 75 0.79 10.98 4.29
N TYR A 76 0.70 11.23 5.60
CA TYR A 76 0.31 12.53 6.16
C TYR A 76 1.24 13.67 5.73
N HIS A 77 2.57 13.45 5.74
CA HIS A 77 3.52 14.53 5.44
C HIS A 77 3.79 14.74 3.95
N ASN A 78 3.65 13.70 3.13
CA ASN A 78 4.16 13.73 1.75
C ASN A 78 3.06 13.65 0.69
N SER A 79 1.79 13.41 1.06
CA SER A 79 0.65 13.33 0.13
C SER A 79 0.98 12.48 -1.10
N PRO A 80 1.27 11.18 -0.93
CA PRO A 80 1.69 10.31 -2.02
C PRO A 80 0.65 10.26 -3.15
N PRO A 81 1.08 9.97 -4.39
CA PRO A 81 0.16 9.89 -5.52
C PRO A 81 -0.92 8.82 -5.28
N PRO A 82 -2.14 9.02 -5.79
CA PRO A 82 -3.20 8.05 -5.67
C PRO A 82 -2.87 6.77 -6.44
N PHE A 83 -3.32 5.64 -5.91
CA PHE A 83 -3.28 4.36 -6.58
C PHE A 83 -4.23 4.39 -7.77
N LEU A 84 -3.67 4.30 -8.97
CA LEU A 84 -4.44 4.23 -10.20
C LEU A 84 -4.86 2.78 -10.42
N VAL A 85 -6.17 2.53 -10.38
CA VAL A 85 -6.76 1.23 -10.71
C VAL A 85 -6.61 1.00 -12.22
N ARG A 86 -5.79 0.00 -12.56
CA ARG A 86 -5.69 -0.57 -13.91
C ARG A 86 -6.64 -1.77 -14.01
N ASP A 87 -6.84 -2.26 -15.23
CA ASP A 87 -7.48 -3.55 -15.47
C ASP A 87 -6.71 -4.69 -14.77
N GLU A 88 -7.44 -5.71 -14.32
CA GLU A 88 -6.85 -6.86 -13.62
C GLU A 88 -5.79 -7.57 -14.46
N GLU A 89 -6.00 -7.65 -15.77
CA GLU A 89 -5.09 -8.25 -16.76
C GLU A 89 -3.72 -7.53 -16.75
N SER A 90 -3.72 -6.20 -16.76
CA SER A 90 -2.49 -5.40 -16.64
C SER A 90 -1.72 -5.65 -15.34
N TYR A 91 -2.43 -5.87 -14.23
CA TYR A 91 -1.80 -6.17 -12.95
C TYR A 91 -1.23 -7.59 -12.87
N GLU A 92 -1.90 -8.56 -13.47
CA GLU A 92 -1.38 -9.93 -13.59
C GLU A 92 -0.12 -9.95 -14.46
N LEU A 93 -0.12 -9.21 -15.56
CA LEU A 93 1.05 -9.06 -16.42
C LEU A 93 2.23 -8.41 -15.68
N ASP A 94 1.99 -7.31 -14.95
CA ASP A 94 3.03 -6.65 -14.14
C ASP A 94 3.61 -7.59 -13.07
N GLN A 95 2.78 -8.42 -12.43
CA GLN A 95 3.24 -9.41 -11.47
C GLN A 95 4.08 -10.52 -12.10
N LEU A 96 3.66 -11.03 -13.26
CA LEU A 96 4.41 -12.04 -14.01
C LEU A 96 5.77 -11.49 -14.49
N LEU A 97 5.79 -10.28 -15.04
CA LEU A 97 7.02 -9.59 -15.46
C LEU A 97 7.99 -9.43 -14.29
N LYS A 98 7.49 -8.93 -13.15
CA LYS A 98 8.31 -8.76 -11.95
C LYS A 98 8.87 -10.09 -11.43
N GLY A 99 8.06 -11.15 -11.50
CA GLY A 99 8.52 -12.50 -11.20
C GLY A 99 9.66 -12.95 -12.13
N ILE A 100 9.54 -12.70 -13.43
CA ILE A 100 10.59 -13.03 -14.41
C ILE A 100 11.88 -12.24 -14.14
N GLU A 101 11.78 -10.94 -13.84
CA GLU A 101 12.92 -10.09 -13.49
C GLU A 101 13.67 -10.61 -12.25
N ASP A 102 12.95 -11.10 -11.24
CA ASP A 102 13.55 -11.71 -10.04
C ASP A 102 14.34 -13.00 -10.36
N PHE A 103 14.07 -13.67 -11.50
CA PHE A 103 14.76 -14.89 -11.95
C PHE A 103 15.90 -14.66 -12.94
N ILE A 104 16.10 -13.45 -13.45
CA ILE A 104 17.22 -13.12 -14.34
C ILE A 104 18.19 -12.24 -13.55
N PRO A 105 19.24 -12.82 -12.92
CA PRO A 105 20.26 -12.01 -12.28
C PRO A 105 21.08 -11.33 -13.38
N LEU A 106 20.98 -9.99 -13.45
CA LEU A 106 21.95 -9.16 -14.15
C LEU A 106 23.33 -9.27 -13.48
#